data_AF-A0A369TRV1-F1
#
_entry.id   AF-A0A369TRV1-F1
#
_cell.length_a   1.000
_cell.length_b   1.000
_cell.length_c   1.000
_cell.angle_alpha   90.00
_cell.angle_beta   90.00
_cell.angle_gamma   90.00
#
_symmetry.space_group_name_H-M   'P 1'
#
loop_
_entity.id
_entity.type
_entity.pdbx_description
1 polymer ?
#
loop_
_entity_poly.entity_id
_entity_poly.type
_entity_poly.pdbx_seq_one_letter_code
_entity_poly.pdbx_strand_id
1 'polypeptide(L)'
;MKPIAVILALSTPALALAEEPEVVAATAEKVGMGWRFEVTLKHPDTGWDHYADGWDVVDADGHVIAVRELMHPHVAEQPFTRSLSAVTVPDGTRRVFIRAKCSVHGWTGPVYEMELSPEG
;
A
#
# COMPACT_ATOMS: atom_id res chain seq x y z
N MET A 1 -57.06 -1.71 -26.12
CA MET A 1 -55.75 -2.38 -26.32
C MET A 1 -54.72 -1.55 -25.59
N LYS A 2 -54.09 -2.07 -24.53
CA LYS A 2 -53.14 -1.31 -23.68
C LYS A 2 -51.71 -1.51 -24.19
N PRO A 3 -50.91 -0.45 -24.42
CA PRO A 3 -49.51 -0.62 -24.82
C PRO A 3 -48.69 -1.14 -23.64
N ILE A 4 -47.94 -2.22 -23.87
CA ILE A 4 -46.94 -2.73 -22.93
C ILE A 4 -45.70 -1.85 -23.09
N ALA A 5 -45.36 -1.08 -22.05
CA ALA A 5 -44.11 -0.35 -21.98
C ALA A 5 -43.01 -1.34 -21.53
N VAL A 6 -42.04 -1.60 -22.41
CA VAL A 6 -40.81 -2.33 -22.07
C VAL A 6 -39.84 -1.31 -21.48
N ILE A 7 -39.60 -1.38 -20.17
CA ILE A 7 -38.57 -0.59 -19.50
C ILE A 7 -37.27 -1.40 -19.60
N LEU A 8 -36.39 -0.96 -20.50
CA LEU A 8 -35.03 -1.48 -20.59
C LEU A 8 -34.20 -0.85 -19.46
N ALA A 9 -33.95 -1.62 -18.40
CA ALA A 9 -33.08 -1.19 -17.31
C ALA A 9 -31.63 -1.14 -17.81
N LEU A 10 -31.05 0.06 -17.91
CA LEU A 10 -29.62 0.22 -18.13
C LEU A 10 -28.86 -0.12 -16.84
N SER A 11 -28.17 -1.26 -16.85
CA SER A 11 -27.22 -1.63 -15.82
C SER A 11 -25.99 -0.73 -15.95
N THR A 12 -25.79 0.22 -15.03
CA THR A 12 -24.51 0.92 -14.90
C THR A 12 -23.45 -0.09 -14.46
N PRO A 13 -22.36 -0.31 -15.23
CA PRO A 13 -21.26 -1.13 -14.75
C PRO A 13 -20.64 -0.41 -13.55
N ALA A 14 -20.68 -1.03 -12.37
CA ALA A 14 -19.83 -0.61 -11.28
C ALA A 14 -18.39 -0.81 -11.75
N LEU A 15 -17.61 0.27 -11.78
CA LEU A 15 -16.16 0.16 -11.87
C LEU A 15 -15.71 -0.64 -10.65
N ALA A 16 -15.44 -1.93 -10.85
CA ALA A 16 -14.70 -2.71 -9.88
C ALA A 16 -13.31 -2.07 -9.84
N LEU A 17 -13.06 -1.21 -8.86
CA LEU A 17 -11.70 -0.93 -8.46
C LEU A 17 -11.13 -2.29 -8.10
N ALA A 18 -10.16 -2.78 -8.88
CA ALA A 18 -9.36 -3.90 -8.44
C ALA A 18 -8.91 -3.55 -7.02
N GLU A 19 -9.14 -4.45 -6.06
CA GLU A 19 -8.94 -4.12 -4.65
C GLU A 19 -7.43 -3.95 -4.39
N GLU A 20 -6.94 -2.73 -4.59
CA GLU A 20 -5.54 -2.33 -4.46
C GLU A 20 -5.05 -2.55 -3.03
N PRO A 21 -3.75 -2.83 -2.82
CA PRO A 21 -3.23 -2.99 -1.47
C PRO A 21 -3.25 -1.65 -0.75
N GLU A 22 -3.76 -1.69 0.47
CA GLU A 22 -3.93 -0.53 1.33
C GLU A 22 -2.89 -0.55 2.46
N VAL A 23 -2.22 0.58 2.68
CA VAL A 23 -1.42 0.79 3.89
C VAL A 23 -2.35 1.25 5.01
N VAL A 24 -2.65 0.37 5.96
CA VAL A 24 -3.60 0.66 7.05
C VAL A 24 -2.94 1.22 8.31
N ALA A 25 -1.63 1.02 8.47
CA ALA A 25 -0.83 1.63 9.52
C ALA A 25 0.66 1.62 9.16
N ALA A 26 1.40 2.63 9.62
CA ALA A 26 2.85 2.63 9.56
C ALA A 26 3.46 3.30 10.79
N THR A 27 4.62 2.81 11.21
CA THR A 27 5.46 3.42 12.23
C THR A 27 6.90 3.52 11.75
N ALA A 28 7.63 4.50 12.28
CA ALA A 28 9.05 4.68 12.04
C ALA A 28 9.78 4.99 13.36
N GLU A 29 10.88 4.28 13.60
CA GLU A 29 11.74 4.48 14.75
C GLU A 29 13.17 4.72 14.29
N LYS A 30 13.87 5.68 14.89
CA LYS A 30 15.29 5.91 14.63
C LYS A 30 16.13 4.91 15.44
N VAL A 31 16.87 4.05 14.75
CA VAL A 31 17.73 3.02 15.36
C VAL A 31 19.17 3.26 14.92
N GLY A 32 19.99 3.79 15.83
CA GLY A 32 21.37 4.19 15.54
C GLY A 32 21.43 5.26 14.44
N MET A 33 22.10 4.94 13.33
CA MET A 33 22.26 5.84 12.18
C MET A 33 21.16 5.68 11.12
N GLY A 34 20.23 4.74 11.29
CA GLY A 34 19.18 4.46 10.31
C GLY A 34 17.79 4.48 10.93
N TRP A 35 16.79 4.23 10.09
CA TRP A 35 15.40 4.09 10.49
C TRP A 35 14.94 2.64 10.36
N ARG A 36 14.06 2.24 11.26
CA ARG A 36 13.25 1.04 11.16
C ARG A 36 11.82 1.46 10.86
N PHE A 37 11.28 0.94 9.77
CA PHE A 37 9.89 1.11 9.37
C PHE A 37 9.13 -0.18 9.65
N GLU A 38 7.92 -0.07 10.18
CA GLU A 38 6.96 -1.17 10.25
C GLU A 38 5.68 -0.76 9.53
N VAL A 39 5.28 -1.53 8.53
CA VAL A 39 4.16 -1.19 7.64
C VAL A 39 3.15 -2.32 7.67
N THR A 40 1.91 -1.96 7.96
CA THR A 40 0.77 -2.86 7.98
C THR A 40 -0.01 -2.70 6.69
N LEU A 41 -0.12 -3.78 5.93
CA LEU A 41 -0.84 -3.84 4.67
C LEU A 41 -2.13 -4.63 4.82
N LYS A 42 -3.12 -4.27 4.00
CA LYS A 42 -4.33 -5.04 3.76
C LYS A 42 -4.50 -5.21 2.25
N HIS A 43 -4.64 -6.45 1.80
CA HIS A 43 -4.90 -6.76 0.40
C HIS A 43 -5.70 -8.06 0.31
N PRO A 44 -6.68 -8.18 -0.60
CA PRO A 44 -7.42 -9.41 -0.82
C PRO A 44 -6.60 -10.36 -1.68
N ASP A 45 -5.51 -10.87 -1.09
CA ASP A 45 -4.67 -11.88 -1.69
C ASP A 45 -5.52 -13.12 -2.05
N THR A 46 -5.42 -13.58 -3.30
CA THR A 46 -6.07 -14.83 -3.76
C THR A 46 -5.07 -15.96 -3.98
N GLY A 47 -3.79 -15.73 -3.70
CA GLY A 47 -2.70 -16.69 -3.86
C GLY A 47 -1.55 -16.09 -4.65
N TRP A 48 -0.73 -16.97 -5.24
CA TRP A 48 0.47 -16.58 -5.99
C TRP A 48 0.18 -15.73 -7.24
N ASP A 49 -1.05 -15.78 -7.75
CA ASP A 49 -1.46 -15.04 -8.94
C ASP A 49 -1.90 -13.59 -8.63
N HIS A 50 -2.23 -13.27 -7.38
CA HIS A 50 -2.64 -11.92 -6.98
C HIS A 50 -2.45 -11.75 -5.47
N TYR A 51 -1.42 -11.00 -5.11
CA TYR A 51 -1.07 -10.65 -3.74
C TYR A 51 -0.31 -9.33 -3.65
N ALA A 52 -0.23 -8.75 -2.44
CA ALA A 52 0.66 -7.63 -2.15
C ALA A 52 2.12 -8.08 -2.13
N ASP A 53 2.94 -7.64 -3.09
CA ASP A 53 4.30 -8.12 -3.30
C ASP A 53 5.39 -7.12 -2.88
N GLY A 54 4.99 -5.96 -2.36
CA GLY A 54 5.95 -5.03 -1.78
C GLY A 54 5.34 -3.73 -1.28
N TRP A 55 6.20 -2.92 -0.68
CA TRP A 55 5.95 -1.52 -0.38
C TRP A 55 7.27 -0.73 -0.44
N ASP A 56 7.19 0.58 -0.62
CA ASP A 56 8.36 1.45 -0.61
C ASP A 56 8.17 2.66 0.30
N VAL A 57 9.30 3.24 0.72
CA VAL A 57 9.37 4.55 1.37
C VAL A 57 9.84 5.54 0.30
N VAL A 58 9.09 6.61 0.09
CA VAL A 58 9.42 7.67 -0.86
C VAL A 58 9.45 9.04 -0.20
N ASP A 59 10.20 9.96 -0.80
CA ASP A 59 10.20 11.37 -0.41
C ASP A 59 8.97 12.12 -0.98
N ALA A 60 8.88 13.43 -0.68
CA ALA A 60 7.78 14.28 -1.14
C ALA A 60 7.76 14.51 -2.66
N ASP A 61 8.88 14.29 -3.35
CA ASP A 61 9.00 14.38 -4.81
C ASP A 61 8.72 13.02 -5.48
N GLY A 62 8.49 11.96 -4.69
CA GLY A 62 8.23 10.61 -5.15
C GLY A 62 9.49 9.79 -5.46
N HIS A 63 10.69 10.26 -5.07
CA HIS A 63 11.90 9.46 -5.19
C HIS A 63 11.91 8.33 -4.16
N VAL A 64 12.31 7.15 -4.61
CA VAL A 64 12.40 5.96 -3.76
C VAL A 64 13.60 6.07 -2.83
N ILE A 65 13.33 6.03 -1.52
CA ILE A 65 14.34 5.96 -0.47
C ILE A 65 14.71 4.50 -0.20
N ALA A 66 13.71 3.64 -0.06
CA ALA A 66 13.92 2.21 0.20
C ALA A 66 12.71 1.37 -0.23
N VAL A 67 12.95 0.09 -0.52
CA VAL A 67 11.92 -0.87 -0.95
C VAL A 67 11.94 -2.10 -0.04
N ARG A 68 10.75 -2.57 0.32
CA ARG A 68 10.53 -3.87 0.96
C ARG A 68 9.78 -4.79 -0.01
N GLU A 69 10.49 -5.75 -0.59
CA GLU A 69 9.88 -6.83 -1.37
C GLU A 69 9.30 -7.92 -0.47
N LEU A 70 8.15 -8.48 -0.86
CA LEU A 70 7.43 -9.56 -0.19
C LEU A 70 7.31 -10.75 -1.14
N MET A 71 7.83 -11.91 -0.72
CA MET A 71 8.05 -13.04 -1.61
C MET A 71 6.97 -14.13 -1.53
N HIS A 72 5.86 -13.87 -0.84
CA HIS A 72 4.77 -14.84 -0.73
C HIS A 72 3.41 -14.17 -0.44
N PRO A 73 2.29 -14.82 -0.79
CA PRO A 73 0.95 -14.36 -0.40
C PRO A 73 0.69 -14.46 1.10
N HIS A 74 -0.24 -13.64 1.58
CA HIS A 74 -0.71 -13.54 2.97
C HIS A 74 -2.24 -13.74 3.06
N VAL A 75 -2.81 -14.69 2.30
CA VAL A 75 -4.27 -14.94 2.22
C VAL A 75 -4.94 -15.09 3.60
N ALA A 76 -4.29 -15.78 4.54
CA ALA A 76 -4.81 -16.06 5.88
C ALA A 76 -4.29 -15.10 6.97
N GLU A 77 -3.49 -14.10 6.60
CA GLU A 77 -2.82 -13.16 7.51
C GLU A 77 -3.18 -11.75 7.06
N GLN A 78 -4.42 -11.31 7.29
CA GLN A 78 -4.88 -9.98 6.90
C GLN A 78 -5.52 -9.25 8.08
N PRO A 79 -5.12 -8.01 8.39
CA PRO A 79 -3.94 -7.33 7.84
C PRO A 79 -2.63 -7.96 8.35
N PHE A 80 -1.51 -7.73 7.65
CA PHE A 80 -0.18 -8.18 8.05
C PHE A 80 0.83 -7.05 8.11
N THR A 81 1.80 -7.15 9.02
CA THR A 81 2.85 -6.15 9.22
C THR A 81 4.21 -6.69 8.79
N ARG A 82 4.99 -5.92 8.03
CA ARG A 82 6.37 -6.24 7.70
C ARG A 82 7.27 -5.04 7.93
N SER A 83 8.49 -5.32 8.37
CA SER A 83 9.47 -4.29 8.70
C SER A 83 10.59 -4.18 7.67
N LEU A 84 11.19 -2.99 7.62
CA LEU A 84 12.41 -2.67 6.88
C LEU A 84 13.34 -1.88 7.81
N SER A 85 14.54 -2.41 8.06
CA SER A 85 15.51 -1.82 8.99
C SER A 85 16.68 -1.17 8.25
N ALA A 86 17.45 -0.35 8.96
CA ALA A 86 18.65 0.31 8.47
C ALA A 86 18.42 1.20 7.23
N VAL A 87 17.23 1.82 7.15
CA VAL A 87 16.89 2.75 6.08
C VAL A 87 17.62 4.08 6.31
N THR A 88 18.48 4.47 5.38
CA THR A 88 19.12 5.78 5.38
C THR A 88 18.17 6.81 4.78
N VAL A 89 17.65 7.69 5.62
CA VAL A 89 16.80 8.81 5.19
C VAL A 89 17.67 10.08 5.15
N PRO A 90 17.60 10.92 4.10
CA PRO A 90 18.35 12.17 4.04
C PRO A 90 18.10 13.07 5.25
N ASP A 91 19.15 13.72 5.75
CA ASP A 91 19.08 14.63 6.88
C ASP A 91 18.09 15.77 6.62
N GLY A 92 17.29 16.09 7.64
CA GLY A 92 16.26 17.13 7.56
C GLY A 92 14.93 16.67 6.96
N THR A 93 14.82 15.42 6.48
CA THR A 93 13.53 14.85 6.05
C THR A 93 12.58 14.76 7.25
N ARG A 94 11.44 15.44 7.15
CA ARG A 94 10.40 15.44 8.20
C ARG A 94 9.23 14.54 7.89
N ARG A 95 9.05 14.21 6.62
CA ARG A 95 7.92 13.42 6.13
C ARG A 95 8.38 12.49 5.05
N VAL A 96 7.78 11.30 5.06
CA VAL A 96 7.93 10.30 4.02
C VAL A 96 6.55 9.74 3.69
N PHE A 97 6.49 9.05 2.57
CA PHE A 97 5.27 8.47 2.06
C PHE A 97 5.49 7.00 1.80
N ILE A 98 4.48 6.18 2.06
CA ILE A 98 4.54 4.74 1.80
C ILE A 98 3.56 4.41 0.67
N ARG A 99 4.04 3.66 -0.33
CA ARG A 99 3.20 3.06 -1.38
C ARG A 99 3.23 1.56 -1.26
N ALA A 100 2.09 0.93 -1.46
CA ALA A 100 1.99 -0.52 -1.57
C ALA A 100 2.07 -0.95 -3.04
N LYS A 101 2.42 -2.20 -3.27
CA LYS A 101 2.54 -2.82 -4.59
C LYS A 101 1.72 -4.10 -4.66
N CYS A 102 0.91 -4.17 -5.71
CA CYS A 102 0.21 -5.37 -6.13
C CYS A 102 1.07 -6.10 -7.18
N SER A 103 1.17 -7.42 -7.06
CA SER A 103 1.85 -8.28 -8.06
C SER A 103 1.28 -8.17 -9.46
N VAL A 104 -0.01 -7.83 -9.60
CA VAL A 104 -0.70 -7.71 -10.90
C VAL A 104 -0.76 -6.25 -11.37
N HIS A 105 -1.10 -5.32 -10.48
CA HIS A 105 -1.40 -3.93 -10.85
C HIS A 105 -0.23 -2.96 -10.61
N GLY A 106 0.89 -3.42 -10.04
CA GLY A 106 2.04 -2.59 -9.74
C GLY A 106 1.83 -1.70 -8.51
N TRP A 107 2.47 -0.53 -8.49
CA TRP A 107 2.38 0.43 -7.39
C TRP A 107 1.01 1.10 -7.37
N THR A 108 0.35 1.11 -6.22
CA THR A 108 -1.03 1.57 -6.07
C THR A 108 -1.15 2.73 -5.07
N GLY A 109 -2.30 3.42 -5.10
CA GLY A 109 -2.56 4.63 -4.29
C GLY A 109 -3.72 4.42 -3.30
N PRO A 110 -3.92 5.33 -2.32
CA PRO A 110 -3.15 6.54 -2.02
C PRO A 110 -1.86 6.26 -1.23
N VAL A 111 -0.95 7.25 -1.25
CA VAL A 111 0.24 7.26 -0.40
C VAL A 111 -0.13 7.45 1.07
N TYR A 112 0.48 6.67 1.96
CA TYR A 112 0.36 6.88 3.41
C TYR A 112 1.44 7.88 3.85
N GLU A 113 1.05 9.09 4.22
CA GLU A 113 1.96 10.12 4.76
C GLU A 113 2.31 9.82 6.21
N MET A 114 3.60 9.92 6.54
CA MET A 114 4.10 9.74 7.89
C MET A 114 5.13 10.82 8.24
N GLU A 115 5.01 11.38 9.43
CA GLU A 115 6.03 12.25 10.01
C GLU A 115 7.16 11.43 10.62
N LEU A 116 8.39 11.89 10.41
CA LEU A 116 9.58 11.33 11.04
C LEU A 116 9.98 12.20 12.24
N SER A 117 9.77 11.67 13.44
CA SER A 117 10.29 12.25 14.67
C SER A 117 11.48 11.43 15.16
N PRO A 118 12.68 12.01 15.32
CA PRO A 118 13.83 11.29 15.85
C PRO A 118 13.69 10.93 17.33
N GLU A 119 12.62 11.39 18.01
CA GLU A 119 12.46 11.23 19.46
C GLU A 119 11.51 10.10 19.88
N GLY A 120 10.77 9.49 18.94
CA GLY A 120 9.79 8.44 19.25
C GLY A 120 8.53 8.94 19.95
#